data_AF-A0A9X4L8S7-F1
#
_entry.id   AF-A0A9X4L8S7-F1
#
_cell.length_a   1.000
_cell.length_b   1.000
_cell.length_c   1.000
_cell.angle_alpha   90.00
_cell.angle_beta   90.00
_cell.angle_gamma   90.00
#
_symmetry.space_group_name_H-M   'P 1'
#
loop_
_entity.id
_entity.type
_entity.pdbx_description
1 polymer ?
#
loop_
_entity_poly.entity_id
_entity_poly.type
_entity_poly.pdbx_seq_one_letter_code
_entity_poly.pdbx_strand_id
1 'polypeptide(L)'
;MKKSILLSLVLVLAVILAACSNGNSEDEEHNERNAPKNVSKLAEKDIFHSDKKGEDISEDEMNKAIKKYLDVNSLIIDNKYLMQYKLDKQIGTDTKITDAQEKRLSDLSNNAIKNDLHFKDFVEDNNMPSGYKDNLDEIIAYFTSLNSTIKNVDKEIEEIDYQPDNNLNVVDVPAKVAGNVNHKKQKSIKKFLDDKGIESDAVDK
;
A
#
# COMPACT_ATOMS: atom_id res chain seq x y z
N MET A 1 25.86 -17.14 61.39
CA MET A 1 24.43 -16.73 61.43
C MET A 1 24.27 -15.52 60.52
N LYS A 2 23.86 -15.74 59.27
CA LYS A 2 23.73 -14.72 58.22
C LYS A 2 22.66 -15.17 57.23
N LYS A 3 21.38 -14.83 57.46
CA LYS A 3 20.30 -14.90 56.45
C LYS A 3 19.12 -14.03 56.92
N SER A 4 19.21 -12.70 56.80
CA SER A 4 18.03 -11.83 56.97
C SER A 4 18.20 -10.43 56.35
N ILE A 5 18.84 -10.32 55.18
CA ILE A 5 18.88 -9.08 54.40
C ILE A 5 18.72 -9.45 52.93
N LEU A 6 17.53 -9.89 52.53
CA LEU A 6 17.22 -10.12 51.10
C LEU A 6 15.72 -10.04 50.77
N LEU A 7 14.86 -9.64 51.72
CA LEU A 7 13.41 -9.56 51.51
C LEU A 7 12.85 -8.12 51.51
N SER A 8 13.66 -7.10 51.80
CA SER A 8 13.20 -5.70 51.83
C SER A 8 13.51 -4.90 50.56
N LEU A 9 14.26 -5.47 49.59
CA LEU A 9 14.62 -4.78 48.35
C LEU A 9 13.65 -5.01 47.18
N VAL A 10 12.70 -5.95 47.32
CA VAL A 10 11.78 -6.32 46.23
C VAL A 10 10.50 -5.47 46.24
N LEU A 11 10.17 -4.79 47.34
CA LEU A 11 8.92 -4.03 47.45
C LEU A 11 9.02 -2.56 46.96
N VAL A 12 10.22 -2.02 46.74
CA VAL A 12 10.42 -0.63 46.31
C VAL A 12 10.49 -0.48 44.78
N LEU A 13 10.73 -1.57 44.03
CA LEU A 13 10.72 -1.53 42.56
C LEU A 13 9.31 -1.58 41.94
N ALA A 14 8.26 -1.83 42.72
CA ALA A 14 6.91 -2.00 42.17
C ALA A 14 6.16 -0.67 41.92
N VAL A 15 6.71 0.49 42.32
CA VAL A 15 5.97 1.78 42.26
C VAL A 15 6.46 2.72 41.15
N ILE A 16 7.49 2.35 40.37
CA ILE A 16 8.02 3.22 39.30
C ILE A 16 7.47 2.86 37.90
N LEU A 17 6.57 1.87 37.79
CA LEU A 17 5.96 1.50 36.50
C LEU A 17 4.61 2.17 36.20
N ALA A 18 4.08 3.01 37.10
CA ALA A 18 2.80 3.71 36.90
C ALA A 18 2.93 5.12 36.28
N ALA A 19 4.11 5.52 35.79
CA ALA A 19 4.36 6.88 35.27
C ALA A 19 4.66 6.96 33.76
N CYS A 20 4.55 5.86 33.01
CA CYS A 20 4.58 5.87 31.54
C CYS A 20 3.29 5.28 30.97
N SER A 21 2.15 5.82 31.37
CA SER A 21 0.87 5.62 30.67
C SER A 21 0.14 6.96 30.65
N ASN A 22 0.81 7.94 30.04
CA ASN A 22 0.19 9.18 29.59
C ASN A 22 0.47 9.39 28.10
N GLY A 23 0.58 8.27 27.37
CA GLY A 23 0.22 8.26 25.97
C GLY A 23 -1.29 8.17 25.98
N ASN A 24 -1.93 9.30 25.67
CA ASN A 24 -3.31 9.35 25.23
C ASN A 24 -3.54 8.07 24.40
N SER A 25 -4.31 7.11 24.91
CA SER A 25 -4.94 6.14 24.05
C SER A 25 -5.91 6.99 23.25
N GLU A 26 -5.40 7.59 22.18
CA GLU A 26 -6.20 7.90 21.03
C GLU A 26 -6.79 6.54 20.69
N ASP A 27 -8.02 6.32 21.15
CA ASP A 27 -8.96 5.54 20.38
C ASP A 27 -8.69 5.97 18.94
N GLU A 28 -8.14 5.07 18.13
CA GLU A 28 -7.91 5.32 16.72
C GLU A 28 -9.30 5.45 16.07
N GLU A 29 -9.98 6.57 16.34
CA GLU A 29 -10.99 7.10 15.46
C GLU A 29 -10.26 7.26 14.13
N HIS A 30 -10.50 6.31 13.22
CA HIS A 30 -10.15 6.41 11.81
C HIS A 30 -10.61 7.80 11.35
N ASN A 31 -9.68 8.75 11.33
CA ASN A 31 -10.00 10.16 11.25
C ASN A 31 -10.78 10.41 9.95
N GLU A 32 -12.09 10.67 10.04
CA GLU A 32 -12.93 11.01 8.90
C GLU A 32 -12.39 12.19 8.08
N ARG A 33 -11.46 12.95 8.67
CA ARG A 33 -10.74 14.08 8.09
C ARG A 33 -9.83 13.70 6.92
N ASN A 34 -9.34 12.46 6.85
CA ASN A 34 -8.29 12.06 5.90
C ASN A 34 -8.80 11.16 4.74
N ALA A 35 -10.02 10.65 4.80
CA ALA A 35 -10.56 9.85 3.71
C ALA A 35 -10.84 10.74 2.47
N PRO A 36 -10.29 10.40 1.29
CA PRO A 36 -10.50 11.21 0.10
C PRO A 36 -11.99 11.26 -0.26
N LYS A 37 -12.51 12.49 -0.38
CA LYS A 37 -13.91 12.74 -0.75
C LYS A 37 -14.02 12.82 -2.27
N ASN A 38 -14.99 12.12 -2.85
CA ASN A 38 -15.24 12.08 -4.29
C ASN A 38 -14.09 11.50 -5.14
N VAL A 39 -13.60 10.31 -4.76
CA VAL A 39 -12.64 9.57 -5.58
C VAL A 39 -13.30 9.13 -6.90
N SER A 40 -12.65 9.44 -8.02
CA SER A 40 -13.07 8.96 -9.34
C SER A 40 -13.15 7.43 -9.36
N LYS A 41 -14.18 6.89 -10.03
CA LYS A 41 -14.29 5.44 -10.16
C LYS A 41 -13.24 4.94 -11.16
N LEU A 42 -12.29 4.15 -10.68
CA LEU A 42 -11.37 3.40 -11.55
C LEU A 42 -12.17 2.45 -12.45
N ALA A 43 -11.94 2.55 -13.76
CA ALA A 43 -12.41 1.62 -14.77
C ALA A 43 -11.22 0.89 -15.43
N GLU A 44 -11.47 -0.27 -16.03
CA GLU A 44 -10.42 -1.09 -16.66
C GLU A 44 -9.70 -0.35 -17.79
N LYS A 45 -10.40 0.52 -18.54
CA LYS A 45 -9.80 1.39 -19.56
C LYS A 45 -8.77 2.39 -19.00
N ASP A 46 -8.77 2.61 -17.70
CA ASP A 46 -7.85 3.55 -17.06
C ASP A 46 -6.50 2.87 -16.78
N ILE A 47 -6.44 1.54 -16.74
CA ILE A 47 -5.22 0.76 -16.49
C ILE A 47 -4.17 1.05 -17.56
N PHE A 48 -2.90 1.10 -17.16
CA PHE A 48 -1.80 1.25 -18.10
C PHE A 48 -1.85 0.13 -19.15
N HIS A 49 -1.62 0.48 -20.41
CA HIS A 49 -1.57 -0.47 -21.52
C HIS A 49 -0.72 0.11 -22.65
N SER A 50 0.03 -0.76 -23.31
CA SER A 50 0.81 -0.47 -24.51
C SER A 50 0.96 -1.75 -25.32
N ASP A 51 0.83 -1.64 -26.64
CA ASP A 51 1.08 -2.74 -27.58
C ASP A 51 2.51 -2.74 -28.14
N LYS A 52 3.35 -1.78 -27.72
CA LYS A 52 4.72 -1.61 -28.23
C LYS A 52 5.65 -2.71 -27.75
N LYS A 53 6.43 -3.27 -28.67
CA LYS A 53 7.44 -4.30 -28.40
C LYS A 53 8.66 -4.10 -29.29
N GLY A 54 9.84 -4.17 -28.70
CA GLY A 54 11.14 -4.04 -29.36
C GLY A 54 11.45 -2.62 -29.85
N GLU A 55 10.74 -1.60 -29.35
CA GLU A 55 10.92 -0.22 -29.79
C GLU A 55 11.91 0.55 -28.91
N ASP A 56 12.56 1.56 -29.49
CA ASP A 56 13.32 2.57 -28.75
C ASP A 56 12.36 3.64 -28.22
N ILE A 57 12.16 3.66 -26.89
CA ILE A 57 11.25 4.61 -26.25
C ILE A 57 11.97 5.93 -25.99
N SER A 58 11.37 7.03 -26.44
CA SER A 58 11.87 8.38 -26.16
C SER A 58 11.69 8.76 -24.68
N GLU A 59 12.48 9.73 -24.19
CA GLU A 59 12.30 10.25 -22.82
C GLU A 59 10.88 10.79 -22.58
N ASP A 60 10.33 11.56 -23.52
CA ASP A 60 8.99 12.12 -23.41
C ASP A 60 7.91 11.03 -23.32
N GLU A 61 8.07 9.97 -24.11
CA GLU A 61 7.15 8.83 -24.09
C GLU A 61 7.28 8.04 -22.79
N MET A 62 8.50 7.79 -22.32
CA MET A 62 8.74 7.13 -21.05
C MET A 62 8.18 7.93 -19.88
N ASN A 63 8.36 9.26 -19.87
CA ASN A 63 7.81 10.13 -18.84
C ASN A 63 6.28 10.09 -18.80
N LYS A 64 5.62 10.07 -19.98
CA LYS A 64 4.17 9.88 -20.07
C LYS A 64 3.73 8.51 -19.58
N ALA A 65 4.48 7.46 -19.90
CA ALA A 65 4.19 6.10 -19.46
C ALA A 65 4.29 5.97 -17.93
N ILE A 66 5.37 6.48 -17.33
CA ILE A 66 5.56 6.55 -15.88
C ILE A 66 4.41 7.33 -15.25
N LYS A 67 4.09 8.53 -15.76
CA LYS A 67 2.99 9.34 -15.23
C LYS A 67 1.67 8.57 -15.25
N LYS A 68 1.34 7.94 -16.37
CA LYS A 68 0.11 7.14 -16.52
C LYS A 68 0.06 5.99 -15.51
N TYR A 69 1.17 5.27 -15.35
CA TYR A 69 1.28 4.18 -14.38
C TYR A 69 1.07 4.67 -12.94
N LEU A 70 1.67 5.80 -12.57
CA LEU A 70 1.54 6.40 -11.24
C LEU A 70 0.14 6.98 -10.98
N ASP A 71 -0.45 7.67 -11.95
CA ASP A 71 -1.82 8.21 -11.84
C ASP A 71 -2.83 7.09 -11.55
N VAL A 72 -2.67 5.93 -12.20
CA VAL A 72 -3.53 4.76 -11.95
C VAL A 72 -3.30 4.20 -10.55
N ASN A 73 -2.05 4.09 -10.10
CA ASN A 73 -1.73 3.67 -8.73
C ASN A 73 -2.35 4.61 -7.69
N SER A 74 -2.23 5.92 -7.87
CA SER A 74 -2.86 6.92 -7.00
C SER A 74 -4.36 6.70 -6.90
N LEU A 75 -5.02 6.50 -8.05
CA LEU A 75 -6.46 6.27 -8.09
C LEU A 75 -6.87 4.96 -7.41
N ILE A 76 -6.08 3.89 -7.55
CA ILE A 76 -6.29 2.62 -6.86
C ILE A 76 -6.19 2.84 -5.34
N ILE A 77 -5.14 3.51 -4.88
CA ILE A 77 -4.87 3.76 -3.46
C ILE A 77 -6.01 4.59 -2.85
N ASP A 78 -6.42 5.68 -3.50
CA ASP A 78 -7.54 6.52 -3.04
C ASP A 78 -8.85 5.73 -2.95
N ASN A 79 -9.14 4.88 -3.95
CA ASN A 79 -10.34 4.04 -3.92
C ASN A 79 -10.29 3.01 -2.79
N LYS A 80 -9.12 2.44 -2.50
CA LYS A 80 -8.92 1.51 -1.38
C LYS A 80 -9.09 2.20 -0.04
N TYR A 81 -8.50 3.40 0.16
CA TYR A 81 -8.73 4.20 1.37
C TYR A 81 -10.20 4.57 1.56
N LEU A 82 -10.90 4.94 0.49
CA LEU A 82 -12.34 5.20 0.56
C LEU A 82 -13.15 3.96 0.93
N MET A 83 -12.76 2.78 0.43
CA MET A 83 -13.40 1.51 0.81
C MET A 83 -13.13 1.18 2.27
N GLN A 84 -11.88 1.31 2.73
CA GLN A 84 -11.51 1.10 4.13
C GLN A 84 -12.35 1.98 5.05
N TYR A 85 -12.41 3.27 4.77
CA TYR A 85 -13.21 4.22 5.53
C TYR A 85 -14.69 3.83 5.63
N LYS A 86 -15.27 3.27 4.56
CA LYS A 86 -16.67 2.79 4.58
C LYS A 86 -16.83 1.53 5.44
N LEU A 87 -15.83 0.64 5.43
CA LEU A 87 -15.82 -0.57 6.24
C LEU A 87 -15.61 -0.26 7.71
N ASP A 88 -14.73 0.69 8.04
CA ASP A 88 -14.48 1.13 9.41
C ASP A 88 -15.77 1.67 10.05
N LYS A 89 -16.60 2.38 9.28
CA LYS A 89 -17.92 2.84 9.72
C LYS A 89 -18.95 1.73 9.98
N GLN A 90 -18.71 0.53 9.46
CA GLN A 90 -19.54 -0.64 9.70
C GLN A 90 -19.09 -1.41 10.95
N ILE A 91 -17.86 -1.20 11.43
CA ILE A 91 -17.34 -1.81 12.65
C ILE A 91 -18.24 -1.45 13.83
N GLY A 92 -18.61 -2.44 14.63
CA GLY A 92 -19.52 -2.27 15.78
C GLY A 92 -21.00 -2.14 15.41
N THR A 93 -21.35 -2.31 14.13
CA THR A 93 -22.74 -2.41 13.66
C THR A 93 -23.08 -3.84 13.25
N ASP A 94 -24.37 -4.18 13.18
CA ASP A 94 -24.84 -5.47 12.62
C ASP A 94 -24.72 -5.54 11.07
N THR A 95 -24.19 -4.49 10.43
CA THR A 95 -24.05 -4.41 8.98
C THR A 95 -22.87 -5.26 8.54
N LYS A 96 -23.16 -6.36 7.84
CA LYS A 96 -22.14 -7.19 7.20
C LYS A 96 -21.55 -6.50 5.96
N ILE A 97 -20.33 -6.89 5.61
CA ILE A 97 -19.76 -6.58 4.30
C ILE A 97 -20.69 -7.17 3.23
N THR A 98 -21.01 -6.36 2.23
CA THR A 98 -21.87 -6.78 1.10
C THR A 98 -21.04 -7.34 -0.04
N ASP A 99 -21.62 -8.24 -0.84
CA ASP A 99 -21.00 -8.77 -2.06
C ASP A 99 -20.47 -7.66 -3.00
N ALA A 100 -21.15 -6.52 -3.03
CA ALA A 100 -20.72 -5.36 -3.83
C ALA A 100 -19.43 -4.71 -3.29
N GLN A 101 -19.25 -4.69 -1.96
CA GLN A 101 -18.02 -4.19 -1.33
C GLN A 101 -16.87 -5.18 -1.54
N GLU A 102 -17.10 -6.47 -1.35
CA GLU A 102 -16.12 -7.53 -1.62
C GLU A 102 -15.67 -7.51 -3.08
N LYS A 103 -16.64 -7.49 -4.01
CA LYS A 103 -16.35 -7.39 -5.44
C LYS A 103 -15.55 -6.14 -5.75
N ARG A 104 -15.87 -4.99 -5.16
CA ARG A 104 -15.14 -3.74 -5.40
C ARG A 104 -13.69 -3.83 -4.91
N LEU A 105 -13.44 -4.44 -3.75
CA LEU A 105 -12.08 -4.66 -3.23
C LEU A 105 -11.29 -5.60 -4.16
N SER A 106 -11.90 -6.71 -4.58
CA SER A 106 -11.28 -7.66 -5.52
C SER A 106 -10.97 -6.99 -6.87
N ASP A 107 -11.90 -6.20 -7.42
CA ASP A 107 -11.67 -5.44 -8.66
C ASP A 107 -10.49 -4.46 -8.51
N LEU A 108 -10.34 -3.79 -7.35
CA LEU A 108 -9.22 -2.87 -7.09
C LEU A 108 -7.88 -3.60 -6.99
N SER A 109 -7.84 -4.78 -6.37
CA SER A 109 -6.64 -5.62 -6.30
C SER A 109 -6.23 -6.14 -7.67
N ASN A 110 -7.18 -6.68 -8.44
CA ASN A 110 -6.95 -7.16 -9.80
C ASN A 110 -6.45 -6.05 -10.73
N ASN A 111 -7.04 -4.86 -10.62
CA ASN A 111 -6.60 -3.70 -11.40
C ASN A 111 -5.19 -3.25 -11.05
N ALA A 112 -4.80 -3.31 -9.78
CA ALA A 112 -3.42 -3.02 -9.37
C ALA A 112 -2.42 -3.99 -10.00
N ILE A 113 -2.73 -5.30 -9.94
CA ILE A 113 -1.90 -6.35 -10.53
C ILE A 113 -1.79 -6.14 -12.06
N LYS A 114 -2.90 -5.89 -12.75
CA LYS A 114 -2.88 -5.61 -14.20
C LYS A 114 -2.03 -4.38 -14.53
N ASN A 115 -2.17 -3.30 -13.76
CA ASN A 115 -1.38 -2.08 -13.98
C ASN A 115 0.12 -2.33 -13.82
N ASP A 116 0.51 -3.06 -12.76
CA ASP A 116 1.90 -3.43 -12.48
C ASP A 116 2.48 -4.34 -13.59
N LEU A 117 1.73 -5.37 -13.99
CA LEU A 117 2.16 -6.28 -15.06
C LEU A 117 2.28 -5.58 -16.41
N HIS A 118 1.27 -4.81 -16.83
CA HIS A 118 1.32 -4.12 -18.12
C HIS A 118 2.46 -3.10 -18.19
N PHE A 119 2.73 -2.37 -17.10
CA PHE A 119 3.82 -1.41 -17.08
C PHE A 119 5.18 -2.10 -17.06
N LYS A 120 5.31 -3.18 -16.29
CA LYS A 120 6.52 -4.02 -16.28
C LYS A 120 6.79 -4.60 -17.67
N ASP A 121 5.79 -5.21 -18.31
CA ASP A 121 5.91 -5.78 -19.65
C ASP A 121 6.33 -4.71 -20.66
N PHE A 122 5.75 -3.50 -20.59
CA PHE A 122 6.18 -2.39 -21.43
C PHE A 122 7.65 -1.99 -21.25
N VAL A 123 8.15 -2.00 -20.01
CA VAL A 123 9.56 -1.71 -19.71
C VAL A 123 10.49 -2.84 -20.16
N GLU A 124 10.08 -4.10 -19.99
CA GLU A 124 10.88 -5.27 -20.37
C GLU A 124 10.89 -5.52 -21.88
N ASP A 125 9.79 -5.23 -22.57
CA ASP A 125 9.64 -5.48 -24.00
C ASP A 125 10.30 -4.41 -24.88
N ASN A 126 10.73 -3.27 -24.33
CA ASN A 126 11.24 -2.13 -25.11
C ASN A 126 12.61 -1.63 -24.63
N ASN A 127 13.29 -0.86 -25.47
CA ASN A 127 14.56 -0.23 -25.12
C ASN A 127 14.30 1.11 -24.43
N MET A 128 14.75 1.22 -23.18
CA MET A 128 14.52 2.39 -22.34
C MET A 128 15.56 3.50 -22.61
N PRO A 129 15.22 4.78 -22.42
CA PRO A 129 16.21 5.85 -22.48
C PRO A 129 17.34 5.64 -21.45
N SER A 130 18.53 6.12 -21.79
CA SER A 130 19.71 5.96 -20.92
C SER A 130 19.46 6.58 -19.54
N GLY A 131 19.83 5.85 -18.48
CA GLY A 131 19.67 6.28 -17.09
C GLY A 131 18.28 6.08 -16.47
N TYR A 132 17.31 5.49 -17.19
CA TYR A 132 15.98 5.24 -16.64
C TYR A 132 15.88 3.90 -15.90
N LYS A 133 16.64 2.88 -16.32
CA LYS A 133 16.43 1.48 -15.88
C LYS A 133 16.36 1.30 -14.36
N ASP A 134 17.35 1.79 -13.61
CA ASP A 134 17.38 1.59 -12.16
C ASP A 134 16.20 2.27 -11.45
N ASN A 135 15.77 3.44 -11.95
CA ASN A 135 14.61 4.16 -11.41
C ASN A 135 13.30 3.46 -11.77
N LEU A 136 13.18 2.91 -12.97
CA LEU A 136 12.02 2.12 -13.40
C LEU A 136 11.90 0.83 -12.56
N ASP A 137 13.00 0.11 -12.39
CA ASP A 137 13.05 -1.11 -11.57
C ASP A 137 12.66 -0.78 -10.12
N GLU A 138 13.10 0.37 -9.58
CA GLU A 138 12.72 0.83 -8.24
C GLU A 138 11.25 1.24 -8.13
N ILE A 139 10.70 1.96 -9.10
CA ILE A 139 9.28 2.34 -9.16
C ILE A 139 8.40 1.08 -9.20
N ILE A 140 8.70 0.14 -10.10
CA ILE A 140 7.96 -1.12 -10.25
C ILE A 140 8.03 -1.92 -8.95
N ALA A 141 9.21 -2.07 -8.36
CA ALA A 141 9.38 -2.81 -7.12
C ALA A 141 8.62 -2.15 -5.96
N TYR A 142 8.65 -0.83 -5.84
CA TYR A 142 7.95 -0.08 -4.80
C TYR A 142 6.44 -0.27 -4.89
N PHE A 143 5.84 0.02 -6.05
CA PHE A 143 4.38 -0.06 -6.22
C PHE A 143 3.87 -1.49 -6.26
N THR A 144 4.60 -2.44 -6.86
CA THR A 144 4.27 -3.88 -6.74
C THR A 144 4.27 -4.31 -5.28
N SER A 145 5.21 -3.80 -4.47
CA SER A 145 5.28 -4.11 -3.03
C SER A 145 4.16 -3.46 -2.23
N LEU A 146 3.82 -2.21 -2.55
CA LEU A 146 2.71 -1.47 -1.95
C LEU A 146 1.36 -2.14 -2.28
N ASN A 147 1.18 -2.53 -3.55
CA ASN A 147 -0.01 -3.22 -4.03
C ASN A 147 -0.09 -4.67 -3.53
N SER A 148 1.05 -5.34 -3.39
CA SER A 148 1.11 -6.72 -2.87
C SER A 148 0.96 -6.81 -1.35
N THR A 149 1.20 -5.74 -0.62
CA THR A 149 0.82 -5.64 0.79
C THR A 149 -0.70 -5.72 0.96
N ILE A 150 -1.45 -5.24 -0.03
CA ILE A 150 -2.92 -5.32 -0.07
C ILE A 150 -3.39 -6.70 -0.63
N LYS A 151 -2.45 -7.60 -0.94
CA LYS A 151 -2.70 -8.95 -1.50
C LYS A 151 -2.99 -10.00 -0.44
N ASN A 152 -3.07 -9.65 0.85
CA ASN A 152 -3.57 -10.58 1.86
C ASN A 152 -5.08 -10.87 1.74
N VAL A 153 -5.74 -10.37 0.69
CA VAL A 153 -7.07 -10.86 0.27
C VAL A 153 -6.96 -12.04 -0.70
N ASP A 154 -5.88 -12.16 -1.48
CA ASP A 154 -5.88 -13.08 -2.65
C ASP A 154 -4.99 -14.32 -2.50
N LYS A 155 -4.06 -14.37 -1.53
CA LYS A 155 -3.26 -15.62 -1.34
C LYS A 155 -4.02 -16.75 -0.65
N GLU A 156 -5.25 -16.50 -0.19
CA GLU A 156 -6.18 -17.54 0.27
C GLU A 156 -7.25 -17.89 -0.79
N ILE A 157 -7.36 -17.13 -1.90
CA ILE A 157 -8.42 -17.35 -2.90
C ILE A 157 -8.06 -18.38 -3.98
N GLU A 158 -6.78 -18.74 -4.16
CA GLU A 158 -6.40 -19.85 -5.06
C GLU A 158 -6.05 -21.16 -4.36
N GLU A 159 -6.01 -21.24 -3.02
CA GLU A 159 -5.68 -22.51 -2.32
C GLU A 159 -6.48 -22.87 -1.06
N ILE A 160 -7.49 -22.12 -0.59
CA ILE A 160 -8.21 -22.49 0.65
C ILE A 160 -9.70 -22.76 0.40
N ASP A 161 -10.01 -24.06 0.42
CA ASP A 161 -11.30 -24.62 0.80
C ASP A 161 -11.76 -24.03 2.16
N TYR A 162 -12.86 -23.29 2.13
CA TYR A 162 -13.80 -23.00 3.21
C TYR A 162 -13.30 -23.07 4.67
N GLN A 163 -13.17 -21.93 5.39
CA GLN A 163 -13.47 -21.85 6.83
C GLN A 163 -14.06 -20.49 7.24
N PRO A 164 -15.01 -20.43 8.21
CA PRO A 164 -16.04 -19.37 8.28
C PRO A 164 -15.73 -18.18 9.20
N ASP A 165 -14.54 -18.09 9.83
CA ASP A 165 -14.40 -17.30 11.07
C ASP A 165 -13.16 -16.38 11.17
N ASN A 166 -12.68 -15.74 10.08
CA ASN A 166 -11.55 -14.82 10.19
C ASN A 166 -11.88 -13.36 9.84
N ASN A 167 -11.82 -12.50 10.87
CA ASN A 167 -11.87 -11.04 10.78
C ASN A 167 -10.70 -10.51 9.94
N LEU A 168 -11.01 -9.88 8.80
CA LEU A 168 -10.04 -9.21 7.94
C LEU A 168 -9.55 -7.91 8.59
N ASN A 169 -8.25 -7.84 8.89
CA ASN A 169 -7.57 -6.59 9.23
C ASN A 169 -6.74 -6.12 8.03
N VAL A 170 -7.11 -4.98 7.44
CA VAL A 170 -6.52 -4.44 6.19
C VAL A 170 -5.24 -3.64 6.46
N VAL A 171 -4.84 -3.51 7.71
CA VAL A 171 -3.69 -2.72 8.14
C VAL A 171 -2.63 -3.66 8.72
N ASP A 172 -1.85 -4.28 7.85
CA ASP A 172 -0.50 -4.72 8.19
C ASP A 172 0.28 -5.02 6.92
N VAL A 173 1.28 -4.19 6.62
CA VAL A 173 2.34 -4.53 5.66
C VAL A 173 3.03 -5.79 6.18
N PRO A 174 2.93 -6.94 5.51
CA PRO A 174 3.69 -8.11 5.94
C PRO A 174 5.17 -7.72 5.96
N ALA A 175 5.87 -7.94 7.07
CA ALA A 175 7.29 -7.59 7.23
C ALA A 175 8.21 -8.11 6.10
N LYS A 176 7.75 -9.08 5.29
CA LYS A 176 8.41 -9.57 4.07
C LYS A 176 8.49 -8.57 2.91
N VAL A 177 7.61 -7.56 2.84
CA VAL A 177 7.56 -6.58 1.73
C VAL A 177 8.11 -5.19 2.11
N ALA A 178 8.39 -4.98 3.40
CA ALA A 178 8.88 -3.72 3.96
C ALA A 178 10.24 -3.24 3.40
N GLY A 179 11.04 -4.15 2.83
CA GLY A 179 12.32 -3.79 2.21
C GLY A 179 12.18 -2.84 1.01
N ASN A 180 11.06 -2.91 0.30
CA ASN A 180 10.82 -2.14 -0.93
C ASN A 180 9.94 -0.91 -0.69
N VAL A 181 9.06 -0.93 0.31
CA VAL A 181 8.20 0.21 0.69
C VAL A 181 8.81 0.91 1.89
N ASN A 182 9.74 1.83 1.65
CA ASN A 182 10.36 2.62 2.72
C ASN A 182 10.66 4.05 2.28
N HIS A 183 10.90 4.92 3.25
CA HIS A 183 11.09 6.35 3.02
C HIS A 183 12.35 6.68 2.17
N LYS A 184 13.37 5.82 2.18
CA LYS A 184 14.56 5.99 1.33
C LYS A 184 14.21 5.77 -0.14
N LYS A 185 13.48 4.70 -0.45
CA LYS A 185 12.97 4.38 -1.79
C LYS A 185 11.97 5.44 -2.27
N GLN A 186 11.04 5.82 -1.41
CA GLN A 186 10.09 6.92 -1.68
C GLN A 186 10.80 8.22 -2.08
N LYS A 187 11.85 8.64 -1.35
CA LYS A 187 12.64 9.83 -1.65
C LYS A 187 13.43 9.72 -2.97
N SER A 188 13.98 8.55 -3.23
CA SER A 188 14.74 8.26 -4.45
C SER A 188 13.83 8.33 -5.69
N ILE A 189 12.65 7.71 -5.62
CA ILE A 189 11.61 7.84 -6.66
C ILE A 189 11.21 9.30 -6.86
N LYS A 190 10.86 10.02 -5.79
CA LYS A 190 10.47 11.45 -5.89
C LYS A 190 11.54 12.29 -6.57
N LYS A 191 12.80 12.12 -6.16
CA LYS A 191 13.92 12.83 -6.78
C LYS A 191 13.99 12.56 -8.29
N PHE A 192 13.83 11.31 -8.72
CA PHE A 192 13.82 10.98 -10.14
C PHE A 192 12.63 11.63 -10.88
N LEU A 193 11.44 11.59 -10.29
CA LEU A 193 10.26 12.23 -10.88
C LEU A 193 10.44 13.75 -11.02
N ASP A 194 10.95 14.41 -9.98
CA ASP A 194 11.28 15.84 -9.99
C ASP A 194 12.32 16.16 -11.06
N ASP A 195 13.41 15.39 -11.13
CA ASP A 195 14.48 15.56 -12.11
C ASP A 195 13.97 15.38 -13.56
N LYS A 196 12.87 14.62 -13.76
CA LYS A 196 12.20 14.40 -15.05
C LYS A 196 10.97 15.26 -15.29
N GLY A 197 10.58 16.11 -14.35
CA GLY A 197 9.38 16.93 -14.44
C GLY A 197 8.07 16.13 -14.48
N ILE A 198 8.04 14.95 -13.86
CA ILE A 198 6.87 14.08 -13.79
C ILE A 198 6.07 14.39 -12.52
N GLU A 199 4.93 15.03 -12.67
CA GLU A 199 4.02 15.29 -11.55
C GLU A 199 3.19 14.05 -11.19
N SER A 200 3.25 13.61 -9.94
CA SER A 200 2.46 12.50 -9.40
C SER A 200 2.33 12.61 -7.89
N ASP A 201 1.13 12.37 -7.36
CA ASP A 201 0.86 12.27 -5.91
C ASP A 201 0.91 10.82 -5.40
N ALA A 202 1.03 9.82 -6.28
CA ALA A 202 0.99 8.40 -5.92
C ALA A 202 2.07 8.00 -4.90
N VAL A 203 3.23 8.65 -4.94
CA VAL A 203 4.37 8.37 -4.07
C VAL A 203 4.19 9.00 -2.68
N ASP A 204 3.21 9.89 -2.50
CA ASP A 204 2.89 10.60 -1.25
C ASP A 204 1.71 9.98 -0.48
N LYS A 205 1.02 9.00 -1.05
CA LYS A 205 -0.12 8.28 -0.44
C LYS A 205 0.32 7.23 0.58
#